data_AF-A0A1G8HHH2-F1
#
_entry.id   AF-A0A1G8HHH2-F1
#
_cell.length_a   1.000
_cell.length_b   1.000
_cell.length_c   1.000
_cell.angle_alpha   90.00
_cell.angle_beta   90.00
_cell.angle_gamma   90.00
#
_symmetry.space_group_name_H-M   'P 1'
#
loop_
_entity.id
_entity.type
_entity.pdbx_description
1 polymer ?
#
loop_
_entity_poly.entity_id
_entity_poly.type
_entity_poly.pdbx_seq_one_letter_code
_entity_poly.pdbx_strand_id
1 'polypeptide(L)'
;MKYLKLVFCSVWVITYSNFVWASSCDAVDDKVLDAMAKTLNVDMDEIGIDKTFYDQNFNTDVLDLITVVVDMEEAIGVELKDEDVVDPLVYFDEEEFEPKIKDKVTVREFQEAVHKACVNSLG
;
A
#
# COMPACT_ATOMS: atom_id res chain seq x y z
N MET A 1 1.59 53.07 -30.06
CA MET A 1 0.66 52.95 -28.91
C MET A 1 -0.31 51.82 -29.25
N LYS A 2 -0.60 50.96 -28.27
CA LYS A 2 -1.71 49.96 -28.22
C LYS A 2 -1.37 48.49 -28.52
N TYR A 3 -0.98 47.83 -27.43
CA TYR A 3 -1.35 46.47 -26.96
C TYR A 3 -0.57 45.25 -27.46
N LEU A 4 0.47 44.94 -26.68
CA LEU A 4 0.85 43.62 -26.21
C LEU A 4 -0.37 42.70 -26.04
N LYS A 5 -0.36 41.52 -26.67
CA LYS A 5 -1.22 40.39 -26.28
C LYS A 5 -0.36 39.14 -26.11
N LEU A 6 0.05 38.93 -24.86
CA LEU A 6 0.30 37.62 -24.27
C LEU A 6 -0.93 36.74 -24.51
N VAL A 7 -0.73 35.56 -25.11
CA VAL A 7 -1.51 34.36 -24.80
C VAL A 7 -0.56 33.17 -24.93
N PHE A 8 0.29 32.98 -23.92
CA PHE A 8 0.91 31.70 -23.63
C PHE A 8 0.11 31.12 -22.45
N CYS A 9 -0.99 30.43 -22.75
CA CYS A 9 -1.75 29.70 -21.74
C CYS A 9 -2.19 28.35 -22.31
N SER A 10 -1.59 27.31 -21.72
CA SER A 10 -2.28 26.10 -21.26
C SER A 10 -3.05 25.27 -22.29
N VAL A 11 -2.33 24.37 -22.96
CA VAL A 11 -2.87 23.05 -23.28
C VAL A 11 -1.80 22.00 -22.99
N TRP A 12 -1.48 21.84 -21.71
CA TRP A 12 -1.10 20.53 -21.17
C TRP A 12 -2.24 20.11 -20.28
N VAL A 13 -3.40 19.87 -20.89
CA VAL A 13 -4.38 18.97 -20.31
C VAL A 13 -3.75 17.60 -20.49
N ILE A 14 -2.90 17.22 -19.55
CA ILE A 14 -2.55 15.83 -19.34
C ILE A 14 -3.90 15.15 -19.15
N THR A 15 -4.19 14.26 -20.08
CA THR A 15 -5.33 13.37 -20.10
C THR A 15 -5.33 12.51 -18.82
N TYR A 16 -5.75 13.07 -17.70
CA TYR A 16 -6.14 12.36 -16.47
C TYR A 16 -7.51 11.68 -16.66
N SER A 17 -7.78 11.18 -17.85
CA SER A 17 -9.07 10.61 -18.25
C SER A 17 -9.02 9.11 -18.50
N ASN A 18 -7.94 8.43 -18.08
CA ASN A 18 -7.82 6.99 -18.20
C ASN A 18 -7.33 6.37 -16.89
N PHE A 19 -8.21 6.32 -15.89
CA PHE A 19 -8.32 5.11 -15.07
C PHE A 19 -9.67 5.13 -14.36
N VAL A 20 -10.70 4.88 -15.15
CA VAL A 20 -12.00 4.44 -14.62
C VAL A 20 -11.76 3.06 -14.03
N TRP A 21 -11.47 3.05 -12.73
CA TRP A 21 -11.79 2.03 -11.72
C TRP A 21 -12.51 0.78 -12.27
N ALA A 22 -11.74 -0.08 -12.93
CA ALA A 22 -12.09 -1.48 -13.04
C ALA A 22 -11.63 -2.10 -11.71
N SER A 23 -12.61 -2.42 -10.85
CA SER A 23 -12.49 -3.20 -9.60
C SER A 23 -11.33 -2.79 -8.66
N SER A 24 -11.61 -1.89 -7.72
CA SER A 24 -10.61 -1.36 -6.76
C SER A 24 -9.85 -2.45 -5.99
N CYS A 25 -10.46 -3.63 -5.77
CA CYS A 25 -9.83 -4.73 -5.06
C CYS A 25 -9.08 -5.74 -5.94
N ASP A 26 -9.42 -5.89 -7.24
CA ASP A 26 -8.81 -6.93 -8.09
C ASP A 26 -7.32 -6.65 -8.38
N ALA A 27 -6.89 -5.41 -8.21
CA ALA A 27 -5.50 -4.97 -8.36
C ALA A 27 -4.79 -4.75 -7.02
N VAL A 28 -5.36 -5.19 -5.89
CA VAL A 28 -4.79 -4.97 -4.56
C VAL A 28 -3.43 -5.62 -4.43
N ASP A 29 -3.26 -6.85 -4.90
CA ASP A 29 -2.00 -7.58 -4.73
C ASP A 29 -0.81 -6.82 -5.35
N ASP A 30 -0.96 -6.33 -6.59
CA ASP A 30 0.06 -5.54 -7.27
C ASP A 30 0.30 -4.18 -6.58
N LYS A 31 -0.77 -3.53 -6.12
CA LYS A 31 -0.68 -2.26 -5.40
C LYS A 31 0.00 -2.39 -4.04
N VAL A 32 -0.20 -3.50 -3.32
CA VAL A 32 0.47 -3.78 -2.05
C VAL A 32 1.98 -3.88 -2.27
N LEU A 33 2.41 -4.57 -3.32
CA LEU A 33 3.84 -4.67 -3.65
C LEU A 33 4.43 -3.31 -4.05
N ASP A 34 3.71 -2.50 -4.82
CA ASP A 34 4.12 -1.14 -5.18
C ASP A 34 4.22 -0.21 -3.95
N ALA A 35 3.26 -0.29 -3.03
CA ALA A 35 3.29 0.45 -1.77
C ALA A 35 4.46 0.00 -0.89
N MET A 36 4.65 -1.31 -0.68
CA MET A 36 5.79 -1.86 0.05
C MET A 36 7.13 -1.41 -0.53
N ALA A 37 7.30 -1.49 -1.85
CA ALA A 37 8.52 -1.05 -2.53
C ALA A 37 8.84 0.42 -2.25
N LYS A 38 7.82 1.29 -2.26
CA LYS A 38 7.96 2.71 -1.92
C LYS A 38 8.29 2.94 -0.46
N THR A 39 7.52 2.36 0.45
CA THR A 39 7.69 2.54 1.91
C THR A 39 9.06 2.06 2.37
N LEU A 40 9.50 0.90 1.87
CA LEU A 40 10.74 0.25 2.27
C LEU A 40 11.94 0.69 1.41
N ASN A 41 11.71 1.48 0.36
CA ASN A 41 12.71 1.95 -0.59
C ASN A 41 13.54 0.79 -1.18
N VAL A 42 12.84 -0.21 -1.72
CA VAL A 42 13.39 -1.40 -2.38
C VAL A 42 12.73 -1.59 -3.74
N ASP A 43 13.36 -2.37 -4.62
CA ASP A 43 12.72 -2.73 -5.89
C ASP A 43 11.66 -3.82 -5.67
N MET A 44 10.56 -3.78 -6.44
CA MET A 44 9.44 -4.73 -6.28
C MET A 44 9.87 -6.20 -6.47
N ASP A 45 10.89 -6.47 -7.30
CA ASP A 45 11.41 -7.82 -7.55
C ASP A 45 12.29 -8.35 -6.40
N GLU A 46 12.68 -7.49 -5.47
CA GLU A 46 13.36 -7.89 -4.23
C GLU A 46 12.38 -8.42 -3.17
N ILE A 47 11.07 -8.15 -3.32
CA ILE A 47 10.03 -8.57 -2.39
C ILE A 47 9.63 -10.02 -2.66
N GLY A 48 10.07 -10.93 -1.79
CA GLY A 48 9.70 -12.34 -1.88
C GLY A 48 8.29 -12.58 -1.34
N ILE A 49 7.29 -12.76 -2.20
CA ILE A 49 5.88 -12.91 -1.79
C ILE A 49 5.63 -14.10 -0.83
N ASP A 50 6.38 -15.20 -1.01
CA ASP A 50 6.26 -16.42 -0.20
C ASP A 50 7.18 -16.44 1.02
N LYS A 51 7.99 -15.38 1.21
CA LYS A 51 8.86 -15.24 2.37
C LYS A 51 8.14 -14.53 3.51
N THR A 52 8.53 -14.86 4.73
CA THR A 52 8.11 -14.10 5.92
C THR A 52 8.71 -12.69 5.89
N PHE A 53 8.14 -11.76 6.66
CA PHE A 53 8.70 -10.42 6.77
C PHE A 53 10.15 -10.41 7.31
N TYR A 54 10.50 -11.34 8.21
CA TYR A 54 11.86 -11.46 8.75
C TYR A 54 12.84 -12.24 7.85
N ASP A 55 12.35 -12.96 6.83
CA ASP A 55 13.18 -13.66 5.85
C ASP A 55 13.49 -12.81 4.59
N GLN A 56 12.99 -11.58 4.55
CA GLN A 56 13.33 -10.62 3.49
C GLN A 56 14.79 -10.16 3.60
N ASN A 57 15.32 -9.60 2.51
CA ASN A 57 16.66 -9.00 2.50
C ASN A 57 16.68 -7.56 3.05
N PHE A 58 15.53 -7.07 3.50
CA PHE A 58 15.30 -5.75 4.08
C PHE A 58 14.57 -5.91 5.42
N ASN A 59 14.65 -4.88 6.27
CA ASN A 59 13.92 -4.88 7.53
C ASN A 59 12.52 -4.31 7.31
N THR A 60 11.54 -4.83 8.05
CA THR A 60 10.18 -4.32 8.06
C THR A 60 9.68 -4.37 9.49
N ASP A 61 9.13 -3.26 9.97
CA ASP A 61 8.48 -3.19 11.26
C ASP A 61 6.96 -2.94 11.13
N VAL A 62 6.27 -2.88 12.28
CA VAL A 62 4.82 -2.68 12.31
C VAL A 62 4.41 -1.30 11.77
N LEU A 63 5.25 -0.27 11.96
CA LEU A 63 4.96 1.08 11.45
C LEU A 63 5.08 1.10 9.91
N ASP A 64 6.01 0.35 9.35
CA ASP A 64 6.11 0.17 7.90
C ASP A 64 4.83 -0.48 7.36
N LEU A 65 4.32 -1.54 8.00
CA LEU A 65 3.05 -2.17 7.57
C LEU A 65 1.87 -1.21 7.61
N ILE A 66 1.74 -0.42 8.69
CA ILE A 66 0.69 0.59 8.81
C ILE A 66 0.84 1.64 7.69
N THR A 67 2.06 2.08 7.40
CA THR A 67 2.31 3.05 6.32
C THR A 67 1.91 2.48 4.97
N VAL A 68 2.21 1.21 4.69
CA VAL A 68 1.76 0.52 3.48
C VAL A 68 0.24 0.46 3.40
N VAL A 69 -0.45 0.19 4.50
CA VAL A 69 -1.93 0.19 4.54
C VAL A 69 -2.48 1.58 4.22
N VAL A 70 -1.93 2.64 4.81
CA VAL A 70 -2.35 4.03 4.53
C VAL A 70 -2.15 4.38 3.05
N ASP A 71 -1.01 4.04 2.47
CA ASP A 71 -0.76 4.26 1.03
C ASP A 71 -1.73 3.46 0.16
N MET A 72 -2.12 2.26 0.60
CA MET A 72 -3.12 1.43 -0.06
C MET A 72 -4.51 2.06 0.00
N GLU A 73 -4.94 2.59 1.15
CA GLU A 73 -6.21 3.30 1.31
C GLU A 73 -6.32 4.46 0.32
N GLU A 74 -5.27 5.27 0.20
CA GLU A 74 -5.22 6.38 -0.77
C GLU A 74 -5.30 5.84 -2.21
N ALA A 75 -4.55 4.78 -2.51
CA ALA A 75 -4.45 4.22 -3.86
C ALA A 75 -5.72 3.51 -4.34
N ILE A 76 -6.53 2.97 -3.44
CA ILE A 76 -7.80 2.28 -3.75
C ILE A 76 -9.02 3.09 -3.36
N GLY A 77 -8.85 4.24 -2.70
CA GLY A 77 -9.89 5.15 -2.21
C GLY A 77 -10.93 4.48 -1.31
N VAL A 78 -10.48 3.56 -0.45
CA VAL A 78 -11.32 2.86 0.52
C VAL A 78 -10.59 2.82 1.87
N GLU A 79 -11.35 2.90 2.96
CA GLU A 79 -10.84 2.78 4.32
C GLU A 79 -10.55 1.30 4.65
N LEU A 80 -9.32 1.02 5.08
CA LEU A 80 -8.79 -0.28 5.48
C LEU A 80 -8.43 -0.20 6.95
N LYS A 81 -9.32 -0.70 7.81
CA LYS A 81 -9.09 -0.61 9.24
C LYS A 81 -7.94 -1.51 9.70
N ASP A 82 -7.16 -1.00 10.65
CA ASP A 82 -6.07 -1.75 11.30
C ASP A 82 -6.56 -3.09 11.89
N GLU A 83 -7.78 -3.11 12.46
CA GLU A 83 -8.40 -4.30 13.05
C GLU A 83 -8.60 -5.46 12.04
N ASP A 84 -8.74 -5.13 10.75
CA ASP A 84 -8.99 -6.08 9.67
C ASP A 84 -7.70 -6.50 8.94
N VAL A 85 -6.63 -5.69 9.02
CA VAL A 85 -5.40 -5.88 8.24
C VAL A 85 -4.17 -6.10 9.14
N VAL A 86 -3.86 -5.17 10.03
CA VAL A 86 -2.59 -5.13 10.78
C VAL A 86 -2.70 -5.93 12.07
N ASP A 87 -3.73 -5.70 12.88
CA ASP A 87 -3.93 -6.37 14.18
C ASP A 87 -3.86 -7.91 14.11
N PRO A 88 -4.42 -8.57 13.06
CA PRO A 88 -4.31 -10.02 12.93
C PRO A 88 -2.89 -10.52 12.68
N LEU A 89 -1.97 -9.67 12.22
CA LEU A 89 -0.61 -10.03 11.79
C LEU A 89 0.45 -9.70 12.84
N VAL A 90 0.10 -8.91 13.85
CA VAL A 90 1.01 -8.46 14.91
C VAL A 90 0.69 -9.09 16.26
N TYR A 91 1.65 -9.04 17.17
CA TYR A 91 1.48 -9.35 18.59
C TYR A 91 2.25 -8.33 19.42
N PHE A 92 1.88 -8.15 20.69
CA PHE A 92 2.66 -7.31 21.59
C PHE A 92 3.75 -8.16 22.26
N ASP A 93 5.01 -7.80 22.05
CA ASP A 93 6.16 -8.45 22.69
C ASP A 93 6.33 -7.91 24.11
N GLU A 94 6.11 -8.76 25.11
CA GLU A 94 6.18 -8.36 26.52
C GLU A 94 7.61 -8.14 27.02
N GLU A 95 8.61 -8.72 26.37
CA GLU A 95 10.01 -8.58 26.77
C GLU A 95 10.60 -7.26 26.27
N GLU A 96 10.28 -6.89 25.03
CA GLU A 96 10.76 -5.68 24.38
C GLU A 96 9.79 -4.49 24.52
N PHE A 97 8.57 -4.73 25.01
CA PHE A 97 7.51 -3.73 25.21
C PHE A 97 7.09 -2.99 23.93
N GLU A 98 7.06 -3.70 22.80
CA GLU A 98 6.73 -3.14 21.49
C GLU A 98 5.87 -4.11 20.65
N PRO A 99 5.05 -3.60 19.71
CA PRO A 99 4.34 -4.45 18.77
C PRO A 99 5.33 -5.05 17.74
N LYS A 100 5.19 -6.35 17.48
CA LYS A 100 5.98 -7.08 16.50
C LYS A 100 5.12 -7.82 15.49
N ILE A 101 5.63 -7.97 14.28
CA ILE A 101 5.04 -8.82 13.25
C ILE A 101 5.23 -10.27 13.69
N LYS A 102 4.20 -11.10 13.55
CA LYS A 102 4.30 -12.55 13.84
C LYS A 102 5.28 -13.20 12.86
N ASP A 103 6.20 -14.00 13.39
CA ASP A 103 7.33 -14.59 12.63
C ASP A 103 6.96 -15.36 11.35
N LYS A 104 5.74 -15.91 11.31
CA LYS A 104 5.28 -16.76 10.20
C LYS A 104 4.53 -16.00 9.12
N VAL A 105 4.25 -14.71 9.33
CA VAL A 105 3.47 -13.92 8.39
C VAL A 105 4.30 -13.65 7.14
N THR A 106 3.77 -14.11 6.02
CA THR A 106 4.31 -13.88 4.69
C THR A 106 3.72 -12.64 4.05
N VAL A 107 4.40 -12.11 3.03
CA VAL A 107 3.88 -11.00 2.22
C VAL A 107 2.58 -11.39 1.52
N ARG A 108 2.45 -12.64 1.08
CA ARG A 108 1.20 -13.19 0.53
C ARG A 108 0.04 -13.11 1.52
N GLU A 109 0.25 -13.51 2.77
CA GLU A 109 -0.80 -13.43 3.81
C GLU A 109 -1.19 -11.98 4.10
N PHE A 110 -0.24 -11.04 4.04
CA PHE A 110 -0.54 -9.62 4.13
C PHE A 110 -1.38 -9.11 2.93
N GLN A 111 -1.02 -9.49 1.70
CA GLN A 111 -1.83 -9.19 0.50
C GLN A 111 -3.26 -9.74 0.65
N GLU A 112 -3.41 -10.98 1.10
CA GLU A 112 -4.71 -11.61 1.35
C GLU A 112 -5.53 -10.86 2.40
N ALA A 113 -4.89 -10.37 3.48
CA ALA A 113 -5.54 -9.57 4.51
C ALA A 113 -6.05 -8.22 3.95
N VAL A 114 -5.20 -7.49 3.20
CA VAL A 114 -5.56 -6.23 2.54
C VAL A 114 -6.69 -6.46 1.53
N HIS A 115 -6.59 -7.50 0.70
CA HIS A 115 -7.61 -7.83 -0.30
C HIS A 115 -8.96 -8.15 0.36
N LYS A 116 -8.94 -8.95 1.43
CA LYS A 116 -10.15 -9.28 2.20
C LYS A 116 -10.76 -8.03 2.84
N ALA A 117 -9.96 -7.16 3.45
CA ALA A 117 -10.43 -5.90 4.02
C ALA A 117 -11.04 -4.99 2.93
N CYS A 118 -10.38 -4.86 1.78
CA CYS A 118 -10.90 -4.12 0.62
C CYS A 118 -12.26 -4.65 0.18
N VAL A 119 -12.42 -5.98 0.00
CA VAL A 119 -13.70 -6.57 -0.41
C VAL A 119 -14.79 -6.33 0.64
N ASN A 120 -14.46 -6.45 1.92
CA ASN A 120 -15.41 -6.24 3.02
C ASN A 120 -15.86 -4.78 3.13
N SER A 121 -14.96 -3.82 2.87
CA SER A 121 -15.26 -2.39 2.94
C SER A 121 -16.18 -1.88 1.82
N LEU A 122 -16.38 -2.66 0.76
CA LEU A 122 -17.32 -2.38 -0.34
C LEU A 122 -18.74 -2.92 -0.11
N GLY A 123 -18.96 -3.74 0.93
CA GLY A 123 -20.24 -4.39 1.25
C GLY A 123 -20.97 -3.75 2.42
#